data_AF-A0A4S2LH30-F1
#
_entry.id   AF-A0A4S2LH30-F1
#
_cell.length_a   1.000
_cell.length_b   1.000
_cell.length_c   1.000
_cell.angle_alpha   90.00
_cell.angle_beta   90.00
_cell.angle_gamma   90.00
#
_symmetry.space_group_name_H-M   'P 1'
#
loop_
_entity.id
_entity.type
_entity.pdbx_description
1 polymer ?
#
loop_
_entity_poly.entity_id
_entity_poly.type
_entity_poly.pdbx_seq_one_letter_code
_entity_poly.pdbx_strand_id
1 'polypeptide(L)'
;MSRFTASMMIYVALVAALVFYPPAVFTDIGQGNNISPALRFGQLTNAISPRNRTCPDRRSSCRWNQTCCPLPRRGYGCCPFPNATCCGDRLHCCPKQAYCDPYGRCVYMDKTQHSPSNKVVHGTLRNQVKLEKAMSVASGK
;
A
#
# COMPACT_ATOMS: atom_id res chain seq x y z
N MET A 1 35.41 8.94 50.48
CA MET A 1 35.26 7.57 49.93
C MET A 1 34.05 6.93 50.62
N SER A 2 32.85 7.12 50.06
CA SER A 2 31.59 6.71 50.69
C SER A 2 31.50 5.20 50.84
N ARG A 3 31.33 4.73 52.08
CA ARG A 3 31.08 3.34 52.42
C ARG A 3 29.62 3.03 52.11
N PHE A 4 29.34 2.61 50.88
CA PHE A 4 28.03 2.07 50.55
C PHE A 4 27.81 0.84 51.44
N THR A 5 26.81 0.92 52.31
CA THR A 5 26.47 -0.18 53.21
C THR A 5 26.06 -1.38 52.37
N ALA A 6 26.32 -2.59 52.86
CA ALA A 6 25.91 -3.82 52.17
C ALA A 6 24.41 -3.81 51.80
N SER A 7 23.59 -3.14 52.62
CA SER A 7 22.17 -2.91 52.37
C SER A 7 21.90 -2.04 51.13
N MET A 8 22.66 -0.96 50.89
CA MET A 8 22.52 -0.16 49.67
C MET A 8 22.97 -0.93 48.43
N MET A 9 24.01 -1.77 48.52
CA MET A 9 24.45 -2.60 47.40
C MET A 9 23.42 -3.65 47.03
N ILE A 10 22.77 -4.27 48.03
CA ILE A 10 21.66 -5.20 47.81
C ILE A 10 20.47 -4.48 47.16
N TYR A 11 20.11 -3.29 47.65
CA TYR A 11 19.01 -2.51 47.08
C TYR A 11 19.27 -2.11 45.62
N VAL A 12 20.46 -1.59 45.33
CA VAL A 12 20.85 -1.21 43.95
C VAL A 12 20.87 -2.42 43.02
N ALA A 13 21.36 -3.58 43.48
CA ALA A 13 21.35 -4.81 42.70
C ALA A 13 19.94 -5.34 42.43
N LEU A 14 19.02 -5.28 43.40
CA LEU A 14 17.62 -5.69 43.23
C LEU A 14 16.88 -4.77 42.26
N VAL A 15 17.03 -3.46 42.39
CA VAL A 15 16.41 -2.48 41.48
C VAL A 15 16.97 -2.65 40.07
N ALA A 16 18.28 -2.89 39.94
CA ALA A 16 18.89 -3.17 38.65
C ALA A 16 18.34 -4.48 38.03
N ALA A 17 18.16 -5.55 38.81
CA ALA A 17 17.55 -6.77 38.31
C ALA A 17 16.10 -6.54 37.82
N LEU A 18 15.28 -5.75 38.53
CA LEU A 18 13.91 -5.48 38.10
C LEU A 18 13.80 -4.60 36.84
N VAL A 19 14.77 -3.70 36.61
CA VAL A 19 14.74 -2.76 35.48
C VAL A 19 15.49 -3.30 34.26
N PHE A 20 16.58 -4.05 34.46
CA PHE A 20 17.46 -4.53 33.38
C PHE A 20 17.26 -6.00 33.02
N TYR A 21 16.54 -6.80 33.81
CA TYR A 21 16.07 -8.13 33.38
C TYR A 21 14.64 -7.99 32.82
N PRO A 22 14.44 -7.87 31.49
CA PRO A 22 13.14 -8.15 30.93
C PRO A 22 12.77 -9.60 31.30
N PRO A 23 11.50 -9.90 31.62
CA PRO A 23 11.10 -11.28 31.85
C PRO A 23 11.52 -12.08 30.61
N ALA A 24 12.47 -12.99 30.81
CA ALA A 24 12.91 -13.91 29.79
C ALA A 24 11.66 -14.61 29.29
N VAL A 25 11.38 -14.29 28.02
CA VAL A 25 10.47 -14.93 27.11
C VAL A 25 10.17 -16.37 27.53
N PHE A 26 8.89 -16.57 27.81
CA PHE A 26 8.18 -17.84 27.91
C PHE A 26 8.88 -18.92 27.07
N THR A 27 9.36 -19.96 27.74
CA THR A 27 9.86 -21.18 27.09
C THR A 27 8.69 -21.88 26.41
N ASP A 28 8.50 -21.63 25.12
CA ASP A 28 7.72 -22.53 24.27
C ASP A 28 8.52 -23.83 24.10
N ILE A 29 8.21 -24.82 24.93
CA ILE A 29 8.43 -26.23 24.60
C ILE A 29 7.42 -26.54 23.48
N GLY A 30 7.85 -26.41 22.24
CA GLY A 30 7.05 -26.69 21.05
C GLY A 30 7.96 -27.17 19.92
N GLN A 31 7.65 -28.33 19.39
CA GLN A 31 8.43 -29.08 18.41
C GLN A 31 8.88 -28.26 17.20
N GLY A 32 10.07 -28.57 16.70
CA GLY A 32 10.78 -27.82 15.68
C GLY A 32 9.95 -27.48 14.44
N ASN A 33 9.95 -26.19 14.12
CA ASN A 33 9.74 -25.67 12.78
C ASN A 33 10.61 -24.41 12.57
N ASN A 34 11.45 -24.44 11.54
CA ASN A 34 12.47 -23.45 11.21
C ASN A 34 11.87 -22.20 10.53
N ILE A 35 10.99 -21.46 11.22
CA ILE A 35 10.37 -20.26 10.64
C ILE A 35 11.02 -19.02 11.26
N SER A 36 11.67 -18.22 10.42
CA SER A 36 12.42 -17.00 10.79
C SER A 36 11.60 -16.00 11.62
N PRO A 37 12.22 -15.22 12.53
CA PRO A 37 11.53 -14.36 13.51
C PRO A 37 10.90 -13.06 12.96
N ALA A 38 10.59 -12.98 11.65
CA ALA A 38 10.08 -11.76 11.02
C ALA A 38 8.55 -11.65 10.94
N LEU A 39 7.78 -12.57 11.54
CA LEU A 39 6.32 -12.56 11.48
C LEU A 39 5.69 -12.32 12.85
N ARG A 40 5.69 -11.07 13.28
CA ARG A 40 4.79 -10.55 14.32
C ARG A 40 4.04 -9.34 13.74
N PHE A 41 2.71 -9.40 13.82
CA PHE A 41 1.72 -8.39 13.43
C PHE A 41 1.55 -8.13 11.91
N GLY A 42 0.80 -8.99 11.22
CA GLY A 42 0.22 -8.63 9.91
C GLY A 42 -0.28 -9.74 8.99
N GLN A 43 0.01 -11.02 9.26
CA GLN A 43 -0.20 -12.07 8.27
C GLN A 43 -1.47 -12.90 8.49
N LEU A 44 -2.62 -12.26 8.36
CA LEU A 44 -3.90 -12.93 8.04
C LEU A 44 -4.24 -12.85 6.54
N THR A 45 -3.31 -12.40 5.69
CA THR A 45 -3.49 -12.47 4.23
C THR A 45 -2.73 -13.66 3.66
N ASN A 46 -3.42 -14.80 3.67
CA ASN A 46 -3.28 -15.93 2.75
C ASN A 46 -1.85 -16.41 2.41
N ALA A 47 -1.49 -17.58 2.92
CA ALA A 47 -0.38 -18.41 2.45
C ALA A 47 -0.62 -18.97 1.02
N ILE A 48 -0.91 -18.08 0.06
CA ILE A 48 -0.72 -18.39 -1.36
C ILE A 48 0.77 -18.21 -1.58
N SER A 49 1.50 -19.33 -1.71
CA SER A 49 2.85 -19.32 -2.28
C SER A 49 2.86 -18.34 -3.45
N PRO A 50 3.64 -17.24 -3.41
CA PRO A 50 3.50 -16.17 -4.37
C PRO A 50 3.95 -16.71 -5.71
N ARG A 51 2.99 -17.21 -6.50
CA ARG A 51 3.23 -17.57 -7.89
C ARG A 51 3.77 -16.30 -8.54
N ASN A 52 5.03 -16.34 -8.95
CA ASN A 52 5.67 -15.22 -9.61
C ASN A 52 5.46 -15.39 -11.12
N ARG A 53 5.07 -14.31 -11.79
CA ARG A 53 5.05 -14.20 -13.24
C ARG A 53 6.34 -13.54 -13.69
N THR A 54 7.04 -14.18 -14.60
CA THR A 54 8.20 -13.59 -15.27
C THR A 54 7.72 -12.52 -16.24
N CYS A 55 8.31 -11.33 -16.16
CA CYS A 55 8.01 -10.24 -17.08
C CYS A 55 8.61 -10.52 -18.47
N PRO A 56 8.17 -9.79 -19.52
CA PRO A 56 8.61 -10.06 -20.90
C PRO A 56 10.12 -9.97 -21.12
N ASP A 57 10.84 -9.24 -20.27
CA ASP A 57 12.30 -9.12 -20.27
C ASP A 57 13.04 -10.33 -19.68
N ARG A 58 12.34 -11.29 -19.07
CA ARG A 58 12.93 -12.47 -18.39
C ARG A 58 13.91 -12.16 -17.25
N ARG A 59 14.04 -10.90 -16.87
CA ARG A 59 14.95 -10.43 -15.81
C ARG A 59 14.18 -9.97 -14.59
N SER A 60 13.04 -9.31 -14.79
CA SER A 60 12.11 -8.96 -13.73
C SER A 60 11.02 -10.02 -13.55
N SER A 61 10.57 -10.19 -12.31
CA SER A 61 9.46 -11.08 -11.97
C SER A 61 8.56 -10.41 -10.94
N CYS A 62 7.25 -10.43 -11.19
CA CYS A 62 6.23 -9.84 -10.33
C CYS A 62 5.32 -10.91 -9.75
N ARG A 63 4.64 -10.62 -8.64
CA ARG A 63 3.64 -11.55 -8.10
C ARG A 63 2.51 -11.75 -9.10
N TRP A 64 1.83 -12.88 -9.04
CA TRP A 64 0.71 -13.23 -9.93
C TRP A 64 -0.39 -12.15 -9.95
N ASN A 65 -0.66 -11.53 -8.79
CA ASN A 65 -1.66 -10.46 -8.64
C ASN A 65 -1.14 -9.06 -9.04
N GLN A 66 0.09 -8.97 -9.55
CA GLN A 66 0.71 -7.73 -10.00
C GLN A 66 0.83 -7.70 -11.52
N THR A 67 1.07 -6.50 -12.08
CA THR A 67 1.25 -6.31 -13.52
C THR A 67 2.65 -5.81 -13.85
N CYS A 68 3.32 -6.45 -14.81
CA CYS A 68 4.60 -5.99 -15.33
C CYS A 68 4.41 -4.76 -16.21
N CYS A 69 5.00 -3.62 -15.81
CA CYS A 69 5.03 -2.40 -16.60
C CYS A 69 6.46 -2.02 -17.00
N PRO A 70 6.69 -1.55 -18.23
CA PRO A 70 8.01 -1.13 -18.68
C PRO A 70 8.42 0.18 -17.98
N LEU A 71 9.68 0.26 -17.55
CA LEU A 71 10.26 1.47 -16.94
C LEU A 71 10.99 2.34 -17.97
N PRO A 72 11.20 3.64 -17.69
CA PRO A 72 11.93 4.53 -18.60
C PRO A 72 13.42 4.13 -18.75
N ARG A 73 14.05 3.57 -17.72
CA ARG A 73 15.47 3.18 -17.70
C ARG A 73 15.76 1.77 -18.24
N ARG A 74 14.88 1.22 -19.09
CA ARG A 74 14.83 -0.20 -19.51
C ARG A 74 14.53 -1.15 -18.34
N GLY A 75 13.88 -2.27 -18.64
CA GLY A 75 13.41 -3.24 -17.65
C GLY A 75 11.94 -3.05 -17.26
N TYR A 76 11.49 -3.85 -16.30
CA TYR A 76 10.08 -3.90 -15.88
C TYR A 76 9.95 -3.77 -14.35
N GLY A 77 8.88 -3.11 -13.94
CA GLY A 77 8.45 -2.96 -12.55
C GLY A 77 7.06 -3.55 -12.34
N CYS A 78 6.68 -3.70 -11.08
CA CYS A 78 5.47 -4.40 -10.68
C CYS A 78 4.42 -3.42 -10.15
N CYS A 79 3.31 -3.32 -10.87
CA CYS A 79 2.15 -2.59 -10.39
C CYS A 79 1.33 -3.43 -9.41
N PRO A 80 0.82 -2.83 -8.32
CA PRO A 80 0.08 -3.55 -7.28
C PRO A 80 -1.27 -4.09 -7.76
N PHE A 81 -1.79 -3.56 -8.88
CA PHE A 81 -3.06 -3.99 -9.45
C PHE A 81 -2.88 -5.10 -10.48
N PRO A 82 -3.74 -6.13 -10.48
CA PRO A 82 -3.79 -7.12 -11.54
C PRO A 82 -4.40 -6.49 -12.81
N ASN A 83 -3.85 -6.82 -13.97
CA ASN A 83 -4.27 -6.29 -15.26
C ASN A 83 -4.31 -4.75 -15.31
N ALA A 84 -3.29 -4.12 -14.73
CA ALA A 84 -3.13 -2.67 -14.73
C ALA A 84 -2.81 -2.14 -16.14
N THR A 85 -3.26 -0.93 -16.43
CA THR A 85 -2.83 -0.15 -17.59
C THR A 85 -1.54 0.59 -17.23
N CYS A 86 -0.46 0.34 -17.98
CA CYS A 86 0.80 1.08 -17.81
C CYS A 86 0.70 2.44 -18.52
N CYS A 87 0.97 3.52 -17.79
CA CYS A 87 0.92 4.86 -18.36
C CYS A 87 2.15 5.15 -19.25
N GLY A 88 2.03 6.12 -20.18
CA GLY A 88 3.08 6.45 -21.14
C GLY A 88 4.34 7.08 -20.53
N ASP A 89 4.23 7.65 -19.34
CA ASP A 89 5.32 8.15 -18.51
C ASP A 89 6.15 7.03 -17.86
N ARG A 90 5.66 5.77 -17.91
CA ARG A 90 6.37 4.56 -17.45
C ARG A 90 6.70 4.53 -15.96
N LEU A 91 6.13 5.44 -15.17
CA LEU A 91 6.27 5.51 -13.71
C LEU A 91 4.93 5.24 -13.02
N HIS A 92 3.83 5.68 -13.63
CA HIS A 92 2.48 5.47 -13.11
C HIS A 92 1.81 4.26 -13.76
N CYS A 93 0.89 3.66 -13.01
CA CYS A 93 0.00 2.66 -13.54
C CYS A 93 -1.38 2.80 -12.94
N CYS A 94 -2.36 2.52 -13.80
CA CYS A 94 -3.76 2.64 -13.47
C CYS A 94 -4.41 1.26 -13.36
N PRO A 95 -5.46 1.15 -12.52
CA PRO A 95 -6.23 -0.08 -12.43
C PRO A 95 -6.91 -0.42 -13.76
N LYS A 96 -7.39 -1.66 -13.87
CA LYS A 96 -8.08 -2.14 -15.06
C LYS A 96 -9.23 -1.19 -15.44
N GLN A 97 -9.38 -0.92 -16.75
CA GLN A 97 -10.41 -0.02 -17.30
C GLN A 97 -10.28 1.47 -16.94
N ALA A 98 -9.15 1.88 -16.35
CA ALA A 98 -8.76 3.28 -16.29
C ALA A 98 -7.71 3.61 -17.37
N TYR A 99 -7.75 4.85 -17.84
CA TYR A 99 -6.75 5.45 -18.71
C TYR A 99 -5.95 6.50 -17.94
N CYS A 100 -4.73 6.75 -18.41
CA CYS A 100 -3.86 7.74 -17.83
C CYS A 100 -4.04 9.09 -18.54
N ASP A 101 -4.37 10.11 -17.76
CA ASP A 101 -4.25 11.51 -18.15
C ASP A 101 -2.75 11.87 -18.31
N PRO A 102 -2.33 12.79 -19.20
CA PRO A 102 -0.96 13.31 -19.27
C PRO A 102 -0.34 13.73 -17.94
N TYR A 103 -1.13 14.07 -16.92
CA TYR A 103 -0.64 14.36 -15.56
C TYR A 103 -0.40 13.11 -14.69
N GLY A 104 -0.52 11.89 -15.22
CA GLY A 104 -0.33 10.64 -14.46
C GLY A 104 -1.54 10.24 -13.59
N ARG A 105 -2.70 10.88 -13.81
CA ARG A 105 -3.94 10.57 -13.08
C ARG A 105 -4.73 9.48 -13.77
N CYS A 106 -5.37 8.61 -12.98
CA CYS A 106 -6.21 7.55 -13.48
C CYS A 106 -7.65 8.02 -13.61
N VAL A 107 -8.18 8.00 -14.83
CA VAL A 107 -9.58 8.33 -15.11
C VAL A 107 -10.29 7.06 -15.60
N TYR A 108 -11.46 6.76 -15.05
CA TYR A 108 -12.23 5.57 -15.43
C TYR A 108 -13.17 5.88 -16.58
N MET A 109 -13.25 4.98 -17.57
CA MET A 109 -14.27 5.02 -18.61
C MET A 109 -15.54 4.34 -18.08
N ASP A 110 -16.35 5.07 -17.31
CA ASP A 110 -17.67 4.58 -16.90
C ASP A 110 -18.59 4.52 -18.12
N LYS A 111 -18.96 3.31 -18.56
CA LYS A 111 -19.89 3.10 -19.69
C LYS A 111 -21.31 3.53 -19.36
N THR A 112 -21.60 3.95 -18.13
CA THR A 112 -22.93 4.36 -17.68
C THR A 112 -23.05 5.83 -17.31
N GLN A 113 -21.97 6.65 -17.34
CA GLN A 113 -22.07 8.09 -17.11
C GLN A 113 -21.09 8.90 -17.95
N HIS A 114 -21.66 9.79 -18.75
CA HIS A 114 -20.96 10.81 -19.52
C HIS A 114 -20.43 11.91 -18.57
N SER A 115 -19.34 11.64 -17.84
CA SER A 115 -18.42 12.63 -17.27
C SER A 115 -17.34 11.94 -16.43
N PRO A 116 -16.12 12.54 -16.32
CA PRO A 116 -15.10 12.08 -15.39
C PRO A 116 -15.69 12.04 -13.98
N SER A 117 -15.79 10.83 -13.42
CA SER A 117 -16.36 10.57 -12.11
C SER A 117 -15.54 11.25 -11.02
N ASN A 118 -15.91 12.48 -10.66
CA ASN A 118 -15.74 12.96 -9.29
C ASN A 118 -16.89 12.33 -8.49
N LYS A 119 -16.71 11.08 -8.04
CA LYS A 119 -17.74 10.41 -7.23
C LYS A 119 -17.84 11.14 -5.89
N VAL A 120 -18.76 12.09 -5.79
CA VAL A 120 -19.31 12.51 -4.50
C VAL A 120 -20.01 11.28 -3.94
N VAL A 121 -19.46 10.76 -2.83
CA VAL A 121 -20.07 9.69 -2.05
C VAL A 121 -21.52 10.09 -1.73
N HIS A 122 -22.44 9.14 -1.93
CA HIS A 122 -23.86 9.26 -1.69
C HIS A 122 -24.15 10.01 -0.37
N GLY A 123 -24.72 11.21 -0.46
CA GLY A 123 -25.07 12.03 0.70
C GLY A 123 -25.57 13.42 0.33
N THR A 124 -26.86 13.49 -0.03
CA THR A 124 -27.73 14.68 0.10
C THR A 124 -27.53 15.87 -0.87
N LEU A 125 -28.67 16.41 -1.37
CA LEU A 125 -28.87 17.65 -2.16
C LEU A 125 -29.07 17.51 -3.69
N ARG A 126 -30.13 16.78 -4.09
CA ARG A 126 -30.90 17.16 -5.28
C ARG A 126 -31.66 18.45 -4.93
N ASN A 127 -31.15 19.63 -5.30
CA ASN A 127 -31.96 20.84 -5.56
C ASN A 127 -31.17 22.09 -6.05
N GLN A 128 -30.12 21.96 -6.87
CA GLN A 128 -29.45 23.17 -7.41
C GLN A 128 -28.99 23.14 -8.87
N VAL A 129 -29.40 22.19 -9.71
CA VAL A 129 -29.06 22.21 -11.16
C VAL A 129 -30.29 22.50 -12.02
N LYS A 130 -31.03 23.57 -11.70
CA LYS A 130 -32.07 24.11 -12.58
C LYS A 130 -32.09 25.64 -12.61
N LEU A 131 -30.93 26.29 -12.76
CA LEU A 131 -30.92 27.72 -13.11
C LEU A 131 -29.64 28.28 -13.75
N GLU A 132 -28.86 27.53 -14.54
CA GLU A 132 -27.74 28.13 -15.31
C GLU A 132 -27.73 27.72 -16.79
N LYS A 133 -28.91 27.58 -17.41
CA LYS A 133 -29.00 27.40 -18.87
C LYS A 133 -29.97 28.40 -19.50
N ALA A 134 -29.63 29.69 -19.36
CA ALA A 134 -30.28 30.80 -20.04
C ALA A 134 -29.29 31.96 -20.26
N MET A 135 -28.30 31.74 -21.14
CA MET A 135 -27.46 32.71 -21.87
C MET A 135 -26.36 31.86 -22.51
N SER A 136 -26.24 31.70 -23.83
CA SER A 136 -26.15 32.77 -24.83
C SER A 136 -26.59 32.26 -26.20
N VAL A 137 -27.69 32.80 -26.73
CA VAL A 137 -27.87 33.04 -28.17
C VAL A 137 -27.58 34.52 -28.36
N ALA A 138 -26.56 34.85 -29.17
CA ALA A 138 -26.37 36.09 -29.94
C ALA A 138 -24.89 36.47 -30.03
N SER A 139 -24.45 36.83 -31.24
CA SER A 139 -23.12 37.34 -31.64
C SER A 139 -22.04 36.25 -31.78
N GLY A 140 -21.47 35.93 -32.94
CA GLY A 140 -21.35 36.66 -34.20
C GLY A 140 -19.90 36.53 -34.68
N LYS A 141 -19.67 35.79 -35.77
CA LYS A 141 -18.74 36.14 -36.85
C LYS A 141 -18.86 35.16 -38.01
#